data_AF-A0A9W6V0C8-F1
#
_entry.id   AF-A0A9W6V0C8-F1
#
_cell.length_a   1.000
_cell.length_b   1.000
_cell.length_c   1.000
_cell.angle_alpha   90.00
_cell.angle_beta   90.00
_cell.angle_gamma   90.00
#
_symmetry.space_group_name_H-M   'P 1'
#
loop_
_entity.id
_entity.type
_entity.pdbx_description
1 polymer ?
#
loop_
_entity_poly.entity_id
_entity_poly.type
_entity_poly.pdbx_seq_one_letter_code
_entity_poly.pdbx_strand_id
1 'polypeptide(L)'
;MGDSGFRVEPSALDRYSSLLAEQAEQLSRIAEATAAITISSDAFGHLPNAQNLASAYQEHAGASRENVGLIGRAVDGTSRGLSGVSRNYTDHEDHVVGTLGGNR
;
A
#
# COMPACT_ATOMS: atom_id res chain seq x y z
N MET A 1 -22.67 -14.44 -27.83
CA MET A 1 -22.38 -13.31 -26.92
C MET A 1 -21.67 -13.90 -25.71
N GLY A 2 -20.41 -13.57 -25.43
CA GLY A 2 -19.73 -14.17 -24.28
C GLY A 2 -18.23 -13.93 -24.10
N ASP A 3 -17.61 -12.95 -24.78
CA ASP A 3 -16.15 -12.75 -24.67
C ASP A 3 -15.75 -11.33 -24.23
N SER A 4 -16.62 -10.66 -23.46
CA SER A 4 -16.36 -9.30 -22.95
C SER A 4 -16.21 -9.28 -21.42
N GLY A 5 -15.58 -10.29 -20.83
CA GLY A 5 -15.09 -10.25 -19.46
C GLY A 5 -13.60 -9.97 -19.47
N PHE A 6 -13.11 -9.05 -18.63
CA PHE A 6 -11.67 -8.92 -18.41
C PHE A 6 -11.13 -10.28 -17.95
N ARG A 7 -10.38 -10.99 -18.81
CA ARG A 7 -9.63 -12.20 -18.43
C ARG A 7 -8.46 -11.76 -17.55
N VAL A 8 -8.76 -11.55 -16.28
CA VAL A 8 -7.71 -11.36 -15.27
C VAL A 8 -7.30 -12.76 -14.81
N GLU A 9 -6.05 -13.12 -15.07
CA GLU A 9 -5.49 -14.37 -14.57
C GLU A 9 -5.38 -14.29 -13.03
N PRO A 10 -5.98 -15.21 -12.25
CA PRO A 10 -5.90 -15.19 -10.80
C PRO A 10 -4.45 -15.20 -10.27
N SER A 11 -3.57 -15.92 -10.96
CA SER A 11 -2.14 -15.94 -10.61
C SER A 11 -1.46 -14.57 -10.77
N ALA A 12 -1.95 -13.72 -11.67
CA ALA A 12 -1.47 -12.34 -11.80
C ALA A 12 -1.98 -11.47 -10.64
N LEU A 13 -3.23 -11.64 -10.20
CA LEU A 13 -3.76 -10.96 -9.01
C LEU A 13 -2.96 -11.31 -7.75
N ASP A 14 -2.61 -12.58 -7.58
CA ASP A 14 -1.79 -13.02 -6.46
C ASP A 14 -0.41 -12.37 -6.48
N ARG A 15 0.28 -12.40 -7.63
CA ARG A 15 1.61 -11.75 -7.77
C ARG A 15 1.55 -10.25 -7.48
N TYR A 16 0.55 -9.55 -8.02
CA TYR A 16 0.36 -8.13 -7.73
C TYR A 16 0.04 -7.89 -6.26
N SER A 17 -0.79 -8.73 -5.64
CA SER A 17 -1.10 -8.60 -4.21
C SER A 17 0.14 -8.78 -3.33
N SER A 18 1.00 -9.76 -3.63
CA SER A 18 2.27 -9.97 -2.92
C SER A 18 3.21 -8.79 -3.09
N LEU A 19 3.37 -8.30 -4.32
CA LEU A 19 4.20 -7.13 -4.62
C LEU A 19 3.70 -5.85 -3.90
N LEU A 20 2.39 -5.68 -3.77
CA LEU A 20 1.83 -4.56 -3.00
C LEU A 20 2.02 -4.75 -1.48
N ALA A 21 1.92 -5.98 -0.97
CA ALA A 21 2.19 -6.26 0.45
C ALA A 21 3.65 -5.95 0.81
N GLU A 22 4.60 -6.36 -0.02
CA GLU A 22 6.02 -6.03 0.16
C GLU A 22 6.27 -4.52 0.13
N GLN A 23 5.62 -3.80 -0.80
CA GLN A 23 5.73 -2.34 -0.87
C GLN A 23 5.10 -1.65 0.34
N ALA A 24 3.98 -2.14 0.86
CA ALA A 24 3.39 -1.60 2.08
C ALA A 24 4.34 -1.74 3.27
N GLU A 25 5.02 -2.89 3.40
CA GLU A 25 6.02 -3.11 4.45
C GLU A 25 7.25 -2.20 4.27
N GLN A 26 7.71 -1.98 3.03
CA GLN A 26 8.78 -1.02 2.76
C GLN A 26 8.38 0.41 3.13
N LEU A 27 7.15 0.83 2.79
CA LEU A 27 6.63 2.14 3.16
C LEU A 27 6.51 2.30 4.68
N SER A 28 6.12 1.25 5.41
CA SER A 28 6.11 1.25 6.88
C SER A 28 7.50 1.48 7.44
N ARG A 29 8.51 0.75 6.93
CA ARG A 29 9.91 0.94 7.35
C ARG A 29 10.44 2.34 7.05
N ILE A 30 10.09 2.92 5.90
CA ILE A 30 10.44 4.30 5.55
C ILE A 30 9.78 5.29 6.51
N ALA A 31 8.49 5.09 6.83
CA ALA A 31 7.77 5.93 7.77
C ALA A 31 8.41 5.90 9.17
N GLU A 32 8.79 4.72 9.66
CA GLU A 32 9.49 4.54 10.93
C GLU A 32 10.87 5.21 10.92
N ALA A 33 11.68 4.96 9.88
CA ALA A 33 13.00 5.56 9.74
C ALA A 33 12.94 7.09 9.66
N THR A 34 11.97 7.65 8.93
CA THR A 34 11.79 9.10 8.82
C THR A 34 11.22 9.72 10.10
N ALA A 35 10.40 9.00 10.87
CA ALA A 35 9.94 9.44 12.18
C ALA A 35 11.04 9.51 13.23
N ALA A 36 12.08 8.70 13.11
CA ALA A 36 13.26 8.79 13.98
C ALA A 36 14.15 10.00 13.67
N ILE A 37 14.06 10.58 12.46
CA ILE A 37 14.86 11.75 12.08
C ILE A 37 14.22 13.00 12.67
N THR A 38 14.74 13.44 13.82
CA THR A 38 14.40 14.73 14.42
C THR A 38 15.58 15.68 14.28
N ILE A 39 15.39 16.78 13.55
CA ILE A 39 16.39 17.85 13.49
C ILE A 39 16.13 18.82 14.64
N SER A 40 17.13 19.01 15.50
CA SER A 40 17.07 20.01 16.59
C SER A 40 16.88 21.41 16.02
N SER A 41 16.09 22.24 16.70
CA SER A 41 15.96 23.67 16.39
C SER A 41 17.31 24.39 16.39
N ASP A 42 18.26 23.93 17.19
CA ASP A 42 19.61 24.51 17.30
C ASP A 42 20.46 24.22 16.07
N ALA A 43 20.12 23.19 15.28
CA ALA A 43 20.81 22.85 14.04
C ALA A 43 20.56 23.88 12.92
N PHE A 44 19.51 24.71 13.06
CA PHE A 44 19.20 25.79 12.13
C PHE A 44 20.02 27.08 12.42
N GLY A 45 20.80 27.08 13.51
CA GLY A 45 21.67 28.18 13.90
C GLY A 45 20.93 29.42 14.44
N HIS A 46 21.65 30.52 14.60
CA HIS A 46 21.11 31.80 15.08
C HIS A 46 20.76 32.79 13.95
N LEU A 47 20.52 32.28 12.74
CA LEU A 47 20.17 33.15 11.62
C LEU A 47 18.87 33.93 11.92
N PRO A 48 18.76 35.21 11.50
CA PRO A 48 17.45 35.84 11.45
C PRO A 48 16.53 34.97 10.59
N ASN A 49 15.36 34.61 11.14
CA ASN A 49 14.41 33.61 10.62
C ASN A 49 14.71 32.12 10.87
N ALA A 50 15.74 31.74 11.64
CA ALA A 50 16.00 30.34 11.98
C ALA A 50 14.81 29.66 12.67
N GLN A 51 14.08 30.40 13.52
CA GLN A 51 12.87 29.90 14.18
C GLN A 51 11.76 29.55 13.18
N ASN A 52 11.55 30.39 12.16
CA ASN A 52 10.56 30.15 11.12
C ASN A 52 10.95 28.94 10.27
N LEU A 53 12.24 28.80 9.95
CA LEU A 53 12.73 27.65 9.18
C LEU A 53 12.59 26.34 9.97
N ALA A 54 12.90 26.34 11.26
CA ALA A 54 12.71 25.19 12.14
C ALA A 54 11.23 24.79 12.23
N SER A 55 10.33 25.77 12.39
CA SER A 55 8.89 25.53 12.44
C SER A 55 8.36 24.96 11.13
N ALA A 56 8.73 25.55 9.99
CA ALA A 56 8.34 25.09 8.67
C ALA A 56 8.87 23.67 8.37
N TYR A 57 10.10 23.37 8.79
CA TYR A 57 10.67 22.04 8.68
C TYR A 57 9.87 21.02 9.50
N GLN A 58 9.52 21.34 10.75
CA GLN A 58 8.76 20.45 11.61
C GLN A 58 7.35 20.18 11.06
N GLU A 59 6.67 21.21 10.54
CA GLU A 59 5.38 21.08 9.88
C GLU A 59 5.48 20.18 8.64
N HIS A 60 6.46 20.44 7.78
CA HIS A 60 6.69 19.64 6.58
C HIS A 60 7.05 18.18 6.90
N ALA A 61 7.90 17.96 7.90
CA ALA A 61 8.26 16.62 8.37
C ALA A 61 7.06 15.90 9.00
N GLY A 62 6.16 16.61 9.67
CA GLY A 62 4.89 16.09 10.17
C GLY A 62 3.97 15.63 9.03
N ALA A 63 3.70 16.54 8.09
CA ALA A 63 2.86 16.25 6.91
C ALA A 63 3.42 15.11 6.05
N SER A 64 4.74 15.06 5.86
CA SER A 64 5.39 13.99 5.09
C SER A 64 5.18 12.62 5.73
N ARG A 65 5.29 12.52 7.06
CA ARG A 65 5.03 11.27 7.79
C ARG A 65 3.59 10.82 7.66
N GLU A 66 2.64 11.74 7.80
CA GLU A 66 1.23 11.45 7.60
C GLU A 66 0.95 10.93 6.18
N ASN A 67 1.51 11.60 5.17
CA ASN A 67 1.36 11.21 3.77
C ASN A 67 1.90 9.80 3.49
N VAL A 68 3.10 9.48 3.97
CA VAL A 68 3.68 8.12 3.80
C VAL A 68 2.79 7.07 4.49
N GLY A 69 2.28 7.35 5.69
CA GLY A 69 1.36 6.45 6.38
C GLY A 69 0.01 6.27 5.66
N LEU A 70 -0.52 7.31 5.03
CA LEU A 70 -1.72 7.21 4.19
C LEU A 70 -1.48 6.36 2.94
N ILE A 71 -0.36 6.56 2.25
CA ILE A 71 0.02 5.76 1.08
C ILE A 71 0.20 4.29 1.46
N GLY A 72 0.92 4.01 2.55
CA GLY A 72 1.13 2.64 3.03
C GLY A 72 -0.19 1.91 3.30
N ARG A 73 -1.16 2.57 3.96
CA ARG A 73 -2.50 2.02 4.20
C ARG A 73 -3.30 1.79 2.92
N ALA A 74 -3.20 2.70 1.95
CA ALA A 74 -3.86 2.54 0.67
C ALA A 74 -3.31 1.33 -0.10
N VAL A 75 -1.98 1.16 -0.14
CA VAL A 75 -1.29 0.05 -0.81
C VAL A 75 -1.65 -1.30 -0.16
N ASP A 76 -1.62 -1.39 1.18
CA ASP A 76 -2.05 -2.58 1.92
C ASP A 76 -3.54 -2.91 1.67
N GLY A 77 -4.41 -1.89 1.65
CA GLY A 77 -5.82 -2.06 1.30
C GLY A 77 -6.01 -2.62 -0.11
N THR A 78 -5.26 -2.11 -1.10
CA THR A 78 -5.29 -2.63 -2.48
C THR A 78 -4.79 -4.08 -2.54
N SER A 79 -3.69 -4.41 -1.85
CA SER A 79 -3.18 -5.79 -1.76
C SER A 79 -4.26 -6.76 -1.28
N ARG A 80 -4.89 -6.45 -0.13
CA ARG A 80 -5.97 -7.28 0.44
C ARG A 80 -7.18 -7.39 -0.49
N GLY A 81 -7.53 -6.31 -1.17
CA GLY A 81 -8.59 -6.29 -2.18
C GLY A 81 -8.29 -7.26 -3.33
N LEU A 82 -7.09 -7.21 -3.89
CA LEU A 82 -6.67 -8.12 -4.98
C LEU A 82 -6.65 -9.58 -4.52
N SER A 83 -6.11 -9.89 -3.34
CA SER A 83 -6.16 -11.26 -2.79
C SER A 83 -7.59 -11.74 -2.50
N GLY A 84 -8.50 -10.83 -2.18
CA GLY A 84 -9.92 -11.13 -2.03
C GLY A 84 -10.59 -11.47 -3.37
N VAL A 85 -10.31 -10.68 -4.42
CA VAL A 85 -10.81 -10.94 -5.77
C VAL A 85 -10.26 -12.26 -6.33
N SER A 86 -8.96 -12.53 -6.14
CA SER A 86 -8.33 -13.78 -6.58
C SER A 86 -9.01 -15.01 -5.95
N ARG A 87 -9.21 -15.01 -4.63
CA ARG A 87 -9.92 -16.07 -3.91
C ARG A 87 -11.34 -16.28 -4.42
N ASN A 88 -12.10 -15.20 -4.62
CA ASN A 88 -13.45 -15.29 -5.15
C ASN A 88 -13.49 -15.91 -6.56
N TYR A 89 -12.49 -15.64 -7.40
CA TYR A 89 -12.36 -16.27 -8.72
C TYR A 89 -12.12 -17.78 -8.59
N THR A 90 -11.15 -18.19 -7.76
CA THR A 90 -10.85 -19.61 -7.54
C THR A 90 -12.05 -20.37 -6.95
N ASP A 91 -12.68 -19.82 -5.91
CA ASP A 91 -13.85 -20.44 -5.28
C ASP A 91 -15.02 -20.59 -6.28
N HIS A 92 -15.22 -19.60 -7.14
CA HIS A 92 -16.25 -19.66 -8.19
C HIS A 92 -15.91 -20.69 -9.27
N GLU A 93 -14.66 -20.77 -9.72
CA GLU A 93 -14.22 -21.79 -10.68
C GLU A 93 -14.38 -23.21 -10.10
N ASP A 94 -13.95 -23.44 -8.86
CA ASP A 94 -14.10 -24.72 -8.17
C ASP A 94 -15.57 -25.13 -8.01
N HIS A 95 -16.45 -24.16 -7.71
CA HIS A 95 -17.89 -24.41 -7.64
C HIS A 95 -18.49 -24.81 -9.00
N VAL A 96 -18.09 -24.12 -10.08
CA VAL A 96 -18.55 -24.42 -11.44
C VAL A 96 -18.04 -25.80 -11.89
N VAL A 97 -16.77 -26.11 -11.62
CA VAL A 97 -16.19 -27.44 -11.93
C VAL A 97 -16.87 -28.54 -11.11
N GLY A 98 -17.11 -28.33 -9.82
CA GLY A 98 -17.78 -29.31 -8.96
C GLY A 98 -19.23 -29.58 -9.35
N THR A 99 -19.96 -28.55 -9.80
CA THR A 99 -21.37 -28.67 -10.22
C THR A 99 -21.53 -29.27 -11.62
N LEU A 100 -20.63 -28.94 -12.56
CA LEU A 100 -20.69 -29.47 -13.94
C LEU A 100 -19.95 -30.81 -14.11
N GLY A 101 -18.91 -31.05 -13.32
CA GLY A 101 -18.10 -32.28 -13.34
C GLY A 101 -18.72 -33.46 -12.59
N GLY A 102 -19.68 -33.20 -11.68
CA GLY A 102 -20.37 -34.22 -10.89
C GLY A 102 -21.50 -34.98 -11.61
N ASN A 103 -21.77 -34.68 -12.88
CA ASN A 103 -22.85 -35.30 -13.66
C ASN A 103 -22.35 -36.41 -14.63
N ARG A 104 -21.57 -37.37 -14.10
CA ARG A 104 -21.27 -38.63 -14.78
C ARG A 104 -21.47 -39.82 -13.86
#